data_AF-A0A6L9LVC8-F1
#
_entry.id   AF-A0A6L9LVC8-F1
#
_cell.length_a   1.000
_cell.length_b   1.000
_cell.length_c   1.000
_cell.angle_alpha   90.00
_cell.angle_beta   90.00
_cell.angle_gamma   90.00
#
_symmetry.space_group_name_H-M   'P 1'
#
loop_
_entity.id
_entity.type
_entity.pdbx_description
1 polymer ?
#
loop_
_entity_poly.entity_id
_entity_poly.type
_entity_poly.pdbx_seq_one_letter_code
_entity_poly.pdbx_strand_id
1 'polypeptide(L)'
;MRIGLFCFLFLAGACLLMTGPTLAKDSADTEKCFATSLHHTTRGMEHWYDAKDGFSAVTGVPYKDLGCKNCHVTSCNDCHLVKTEKGYAYSTEKAKKSETCLKCHSREKATLSMDKARGFESVHMTKMSCSECHSQREVHGDGTCYESMRAPGALDTKCTNCHTQDGGEGPDVPDSKSHKIHTEKLDCTACHVSNTMTCYNCHFGVLKETGKKSESFAAKAKDFLLLVKYDGKVTSGTLQTLVGPDNYPFVTYVPYLTHSIMAEGRTCEQCHATEAVSALAKGEKYAPGIVQDGKLSFKKGVIPLVPDLLDWPFLEKKKGAWVPFTPINKPMVQLGVYAEPFNTDELKKMNTKQTYTP
;
A
#
# COMPACT_ATOMS: atom_id res chain seq x y z
N MET A 1 -73.47 28.41 46.24
CA MET A 1 -74.55 27.65 45.58
C MET A 1 -74.50 27.96 44.08
N ARG A 2 -74.54 26.92 43.23
CA ARG A 2 -74.29 26.86 41.76
C ARG A 2 -72.80 26.72 41.39
N ILE A 3 -72.24 25.49 41.33
CA ILE A 3 -72.29 24.49 40.22
C ILE A 3 -71.64 25.10 38.97
N GLY A 4 -70.48 24.69 38.43
CA GLY A 4 -69.82 23.39 38.39
C GLY A 4 -69.93 22.84 36.97
N LEU A 5 -68.86 22.87 36.15
CA LEU A 5 -68.65 21.90 35.07
C LEU A 5 -67.21 21.90 34.54
N PHE A 6 -66.50 20.81 34.84
CA PHE A 6 -65.35 20.32 34.09
C PHE A 6 -65.80 19.85 32.70
N CYS A 7 -65.05 20.17 31.65
CA CYS A 7 -65.03 19.35 30.44
C CYS A 7 -63.64 19.40 29.80
N PHE A 8 -62.89 18.32 30.02
CA PHE A 8 -61.79 17.88 29.18
C PHE A 8 -62.34 17.50 27.79
N LEU A 9 -61.68 17.95 26.73
CA LEU A 9 -61.74 17.29 25.42
C LEU A 9 -60.43 17.54 24.66
N PHE A 10 -59.68 16.45 24.54
CA PHE A 10 -58.60 16.22 23.59
C PHE A 10 -59.09 16.40 22.14
N LEU A 11 -58.21 16.90 21.26
CA LEU A 11 -57.92 16.49 19.87
C LEU A 11 -57.31 17.70 19.14
N ALA A 12 -55.99 17.75 18.94
CA ALA A 12 -55.21 17.07 17.90
C ALA A 12 -55.04 17.93 16.63
N GLY A 13 -53.77 18.13 16.26
CA GLY A 13 -53.36 18.23 14.85
C GLY A 13 -53.13 19.64 14.30
N ALA A 14 -51.87 20.09 14.33
CA ALA A 14 -51.09 20.42 13.14
C ALA A 14 -49.82 21.20 13.53
N CYS A 15 -48.88 20.52 14.20
CA CYS A 15 -47.48 20.96 14.13
C CYS A 15 -47.00 20.63 12.72
N LEU A 16 -46.87 21.63 11.86
CA LEU A 16 -46.14 21.50 10.60
C LEU A 16 -44.67 21.19 10.93
N LEU A 17 -44.37 19.90 11.10
CA LEU A 17 -43.02 19.40 11.00
C LEU A 17 -42.65 19.43 9.51
N MET A 18 -41.98 20.50 9.11
CA MET A 18 -41.21 20.54 7.86
C MET A 18 -40.05 19.57 7.98
N THR A 19 -40.31 18.27 7.80
CA THR A 19 -39.28 17.25 7.57
C THR A 19 -39.07 17.12 6.06
N GLY A 20 -38.42 18.12 5.47
CA GLY A 20 -37.70 17.89 4.22
C GLY A 20 -36.55 16.89 4.48
N PRO A 21 -36.14 16.08 3.50
CA PRO A 21 -34.95 15.28 3.63
C PRO A 21 -33.77 16.24 3.83
N THR A 22 -33.24 16.30 5.05
CA THR A 22 -31.92 16.88 5.29
C THR A 22 -30.93 16.02 4.52
N LEU A 23 -30.62 16.42 3.28
CA LEU A 23 -29.34 16.12 2.67
C LEU A 23 -28.31 16.52 3.72
N ALA A 24 -27.60 15.54 4.29
CA ALA A 24 -26.50 15.80 5.20
C ALA A 24 -25.54 16.72 4.45
N LYS A 25 -25.60 18.02 4.77
CA LYS A 25 -24.73 19.02 4.19
C LYS A 25 -23.42 18.85 4.93
N ASP A 26 -22.42 18.31 4.26
CA ASP A 26 -21.06 18.27 4.78
C ASP A 26 -20.69 19.69 5.25
N SER A 27 -20.03 19.79 6.40
CA SER A 27 -19.57 21.10 6.87
C SER A 27 -18.61 21.68 5.83
N ALA A 28 -18.65 22.99 5.59
CA ALA A 28 -17.77 23.64 4.60
C ALA A 28 -16.27 23.40 4.88
N ASP A 29 -15.92 23.08 6.13
CA ASP A 29 -14.56 22.76 6.53
C ASP A 29 -14.13 21.34 6.08
N THR A 30 -15.05 20.38 6.06
CA THR A 30 -14.79 19.01 5.54
C THR A 30 -14.52 19.04 4.04
N GLU A 31 -15.26 19.86 3.28
CA GLU A 31 -15.07 20.02 1.83
C GLU A 31 -13.73 20.67 1.48
N LYS A 32 -13.29 21.66 2.26
CA LYS A 32 -11.98 22.31 2.10
C LYS A 32 -10.82 21.36 2.43
N CYS A 33 -10.93 20.56 3.49
CA CYS A 33 -9.91 19.55 3.80
C CYS A 33 -9.83 18.50 2.68
N PHE A 34 -10.97 18.00 2.20
CA PHE A 34 -11.00 16.98 1.16
C PHE A 34 -10.32 17.43 -0.14
N ALA A 35 -10.55 18.67 -0.57
CA ALA A 35 -9.92 19.23 -1.76
C ALA A 35 -8.38 19.19 -1.72
N THR A 36 -7.78 19.18 -0.52
CA THR A 36 -6.31 19.09 -0.34
C THR A 36 -5.80 17.66 -0.15
N SER A 37 -6.70 16.69 0.06
CA SER A 37 -6.36 15.30 0.36
C SER A 37 -5.66 14.59 -0.81
N LEU A 38 -4.93 13.51 -0.50
CA LEU A 38 -4.34 12.64 -1.51
C LEU A 38 -5.40 11.86 -2.31
N HIS A 39 -6.59 11.62 -1.76
CA HIS A 39 -7.69 10.96 -2.49
C HIS A 39 -8.33 11.87 -3.54
N HIS A 40 -8.40 13.17 -3.25
CA HIS A 40 -8.88 14.16 -4.21
C HIS A 40 -7.84 14.51 -5.26
N THR A 41 -6.64 14.87 -4.81
CA THR A 41 -5.59 15.41 -5.68
C THR A 41 -4.84 14.32 -6.41
N THR A 42 -4.68 13.13 -5.81
CA THR A 42 -3.82 12.01 -6.27
C THR A 42 -2.37 12.39 -6.58
N ARG A 43 -1.96 13.59 -6.16
CA ARG A 43 -0.69 14.20 -6.54
C ARG A 43 0.54 13.40 -6.15
N GLY A 44 0.41 12.52 -5.15
CA GLY A 44 1.51 11.64 -4.77
C GLY A 44 1.88 10.62 -5.83
N MET A 45 0.93 10.14 -6.63
CA MET A 45 1.25 9.25 -7.74
C MET A 45 1.94 10.01 -8.88
N GLU A 46 1.44 11.21 -9.19
CA GLU A 46 2.01 12.10 -10.21
C GLU A 46 3.43 12.52 -9.83
N HIS A 47 3.66 12.97 -8.60
CA HIS A 47 4.96 13.43 -8.11
C HIS A 47 6.08 12.40 -8.36
N TRP A 48 5.87 11.13 -8.01
CA TRP A 48 6.88 10.09 -8.23
C TRP A 48 6.94 9.62 -9.68
N TYR A 49 5.82 9.63 -10.42
CA TYR A 49 5.83 9.28 -11.83
C TYR A 49 6.60 10.31 -12.68
N ASP A 50 6.40 11.60 -12.40
CA ASP A 50 6.98 12.75 -13.11
C ASP A 50 8.30 13.25 -12.55
N ALA A 51 8.83 12.60 -11.50
CA ALA A 51 10.18 12.85 -11.02
C ALA A 51 11.23 12.66 -12.13
N LYS A 52 12.40 13.29 -11.98
CA LYS A 52 13.51 13.19 -12.94
C LYS A 52 13.96 11.75 -13.20
N ASP A 53 13.92 10.93 -12.15
CA ASP A 53 14.19 9.49 -12.17
C ASP A 53 12.90 8.65 -12.20
N GLY A 54 11.75 9.29 -12.45
CA GLY A 54 10.45 8.66 -12.54
C GLY A 54 10.20 8.02 -13.89
N PHE A 55 9.15 7.21 -13.97
CA PHE A 55 8.89 6.42 -15.16
C PHE A 55 8.40 7.26 -16.37
N SER A 56 7.94 8.49 -16.14
CA SER A 56 7.70 9.48 -17.21
C SER A 56 8.97 9.77 -18.01
N ALA A 57 10.15 9.81 -17.37
CA ALA A 57 11.43 10.07 -18.04
C ALA A 57 11.81 8.95 -19.02
N VAL A 58 11.28 7.74 -18.81
CA VAL A 58 11.45 6.58 -19.70
C VAL A 58 10.39 6.55 -20.80
N THR A 59 9.14 6.88 -20.45
CA THR A 59 7.99 6.70 -21.35
C THR A 59 7.64 7.92 -22.20
N GLY A 60 7.97 9.12 -21.74
CA GLY A 60 7.53 10.39 -22.32
C GLY A 60 6.02 10.62 -22.28
N VAL A 61 5.27 9.79 -21.54
CA VAL A 61 3.81 9.90 -21.44
C VAL A 61 3.45 10.79 -20.25
N PRO A 62 2.62 11.84 -20.41
CA PRO A 62 2.16 12.65 -19.29
C PRO A 62 1.26 11.85 -18.33
N TYR A 63 1.37 12.11 -17.01
CA TYR A 63 0.55 11.42 -16.01
C TYR A 63 -0.97 11.48 -16.29
N LYS A 64 -1.47 12.65 -16.71
CA LYS A 64 -2.89 12.90 -17.06
C LYS A 64 -3.44 11.98 -18.16
N ASP A 65 -2.57 11.42 -19.00
CA ASP A 65 -2.95 10.56 -20.13
C ASP A 65 -2.98 9.07 -19.71
N LEU A 66 -2.58 8.75 -18.49
CA LEU A 66 -2.66 7.41 -17.94
C LEU A 66 -4.07 7.07 -17.44
N GLY A 67 -4.42 5.77 -17.52
CA GLY A 67 -5.65 5.24 -16.93
C GLY A 67 -5.71 5.30 -15.39
N CYS A 68 -4.68 5.85 -14.74
CA CYS A 68 -4.62 6.09 -13.30
C CYS A 68 -5.69 7.08 -12.83
N LYS A 69 -6.14 7.98 -13.71
CA LYS A 69 -7.15 9.01 -13.42
C LYS A 69 -8.49 8.48 -12.90
N ASN A 70 -8.82 7.22 -13.21
CA ASN A 70 -10.10 6.62 -12.83
C ASN A 70 -10.21 6.34 -11.32
N CYS A 71 -9.15 6.55 -10.54
CA CYS A 71 -9.19 6.46 -9.08
C CYS A 71 -9.33 7.82 -8.39
N HIS A 72 -9.32 8.93 -9.13
CA HIS A 72 -9.38 10.27 -8.57
C HIS A 72 -10.81 10.56 -8.09
N VAL A 73 -10.95 10.91 -6.81
CA VAL A 73 -12.27 11.12 -6.21
C VAL A 73 -12.55 12.62 -6.14
N THR A 74 -13.49 13.10 -6.96
CA THR A 74 -13.82 14.53 -7.04
C THR A 74 -15.05 14.91 -6.20
N SER A 75 -15.74 13.93 -5.62
CA SER A 75 -16.94 14.17 -4.80
C SER A 75 -17.12 13.10 -3.73
N CYS A 76 -17.98 13.38 -2.75
CA CYS A 76 -18.35 12.42 -1.70
C CYS A 76 -19.09 11.19 -2.26
N ASN A 77 -19.58 11.25 -3.50
CA ASN A 77 -20.49 10.24 -4.06
C ASN A 77 -19.85 8.86 -4.18
N ASP A 78 -18.59 8.81 -4.62
CA ASP A 78 -17.89 7.56 -4.89
C ASP A 78 -17.87 6.65 -3.64
N CYS A 79 -17.67 7.28 -2.47
CA CYS A 79 -17.58 6.61 -1.17
C CYS A 79 -18.94 6.53 -0.45
N HIS A 80 -19.71 7.62 -0.41
CA HIS A 80 -20.88 7.72 0.49
C HIS A 80 -22.23 7.47 -0.18
N LEU A 81 -22.38 7.73 -1.49
CA LEU A 81 -23.69 7.67 -2.15
C LEU A 81 -24.25 6.24 -2.19
N VAL A 82 -25.45 6.08 -1.67
CA VAL A 82 -26.27 4.86 -1.74
C VAL A 82 -27.60 5.17 -2.40
N LYS A 83 -28.15 4.21 -3.15
CA LYS A 83 -29.51 4.27 -3.67
C LYS A 83 -30.46 3.72 -2.60
N THR A 84 -31.52 4.46 -2.31
CA THR A 84 -32.60 4.09 -1.38
C THR A 84 -33.93 4.08 -2.13
N GLU A 85 -34.99 3.59 -1.48
CA GLU A 85 -36.35 3.62 -2.04
C GLU A 85 -36.83 5.06 -2.34
N LYS A 86 -36.33 6.05 -1.58
CA LYS A 86 -36.70 7.46 -1.71
C LYS A 86 -35.74 8.28 -2.59
N GLY A 87 -34.83 7.62 -3.31
CA GLY A 87 -33.84 8.27 -4.18
C GLY A 87 -32.41 7.95 -3.78
N TYR A 88 -31.59 8.97 -3.52
CA TYR A 88 -30.19 8.80 -3.12
C TYR A 88 -29.94 9.41 -1.74
N ALA A 89 -29.04 8.79 -0.98
CA ALA A 89 -28.61 9.26 0.34
C ALA A 89 -27.11 9.01 0.54
N TYR A 90 -26.52 9.67 1.54
CA TYR A 90 -25.16 9.39 1.99
C TYR A 90 -25.16 8.42 3.17
N SER A 91 -24.21 7.49 3.16
CA SER A 91 -24.03 6.48 4.21
C SER A 91 -22.55 6.38 4.60
N THR A 92 -22.28 6.64 5.87
CA THR A 92 -20.95 6.39 6.47
C THR A 92 -20.68 4.90 6.63
N GLU A 93 -21.71 4.09 6.82
CA GLU A 93 -21.59 2.62 6.84
C GLU A 93 -21.08 2.09 5.50
N LYS A 94 -21.60 2.57 4.36
CA LYS A 94 -21.04 2.23 3.03
C LYS A 94 -19.58 2.67 2.93
N ALA A 95 -19.26 3.90 3.33
CA ALA A 95 -17.93 4.45 3.18
C ALA A 95 -16.86 3.67 3.98
N LYS A 96 -17.23 3.10 5.13
CA LYS A 96 -16.33 2.29 5.98
C LYS A 96 -16.10 0.85 5.49
N LYS A 97 -16.96 0.34 4.61
CA LYS A 97 -16.83 -1.02 4.06
C LYS A 97 -15.57 -1.14 3.21
N SER A 98 -14.77 -2.19 3.45
CA SER A 98 -13.53 -2.45 2.69
C SER A 98 -13.79 -2.52 1.17
N GLU A 99 -14.95 -2.99 0.73
CA GLU A 99 -15.35 -3.04 -0.67
C GLU A 99 -15.37 -1.65 -1.33
N THR A 100 -15.63 -0.59 -0.57
CA THR A 100 -15.59 0.79 -1.07
C THR A 100 -14.15 1.18 -1.43
N CYS A 101 -13.20 0.91 -0.54
CA CYS A 101 -11.78 1.20 -0.74
C CYS A 101 -11.17 0.35 -1.87
N LEU A 102 -11.52 -0.94 -1.91
CA LEU A 102 -10.96 -1.91 -2.85
C LEU A 102 -11.37 -1.72 -4.31
N LYS A 103 -12.29 -0.78 -4.61
CA LYS A 103 -12.58 -0.35 -6.00
C LYS A 103 -11.36 0.31 -6.64
N CYS A 104 -10.65 1.15 -5.88
CA CYS A 104 -9.47 1.87 -6.34
C CYS A 104 -8.17 1.22 -5.86
N HIS A 105 -8.15 0.64 -4.64
CA HIS A 105 -7.00 -0.07 -4.08
C HIS A 105 -6.85 -1.49 -4.68
N SER A 106 -6.79 -1.58 -6.01
CA SER A 106 -6.73 -2.86 -6.74
C SER A 106 -5.49 -3.68 -6.43
N ARG A 107 -4.40 -3.00 -6.05
CA ARG A 107 -3.17 -3.65 -5.59
C ARG A 107 -3.45 -4.44 -4.31
N GLU A 108 -4.10 -3.82 -3.33
CA GLU A 108 -4.48 -4.47 -2.08
C GLU A 108 -5.49 -5.60 -2.31
N LYS A 109 -6.49 -5.38 -3.18
CA LYS A 109 -7.42 -6.44 -3.59
C LYS A 109 -6.70 -7.69 -4.15
N ALA A 110 -5.64 -7.46 -4.93
CA ALA A 110 -4.81 -8.55 -5.46
C ALA A 110 -4.00 -9.23 -4.35
N THR A 111 -3.45 -8.48 -3.39
CA THR A 111 -2.80 -9.04 -2.19
C THR A 111 -3.72 -10.02 -1.47
N LEU A 112 -4.92 -9.57 -1.07
CA LEU A 112 -5.88 -10.38 -0.32
C LEU A 112 -6.28 -11.65 -1.09
N SER A 113 -6.44 -11.53 -2.40
CA SER A 113 -6.74 -12.69 -3.26
C SER A 113 -5.58 -13.69 -3.29
N MET A 114 -4.33 -13.23 -3.32
CA MET A 114 -3.14 -14.07 -3.29
C MET A 114 -2.91 -14.70 -1.92
N ASP A 115 -3.18 -13.97 -0.83
CA ASP A 115 -3.12 -14.50 0.54
C ASP A 115 -4.12 -15.66 0.69
N LYS A 116 -5.38 -15.45 0.29
CA LYS A 116 -6.40 -16.51 0.28
C LYS A 116 -5.97 -17.72 -0.55
N ALA A 117 -5.45 -17.51 -1.75
CA ALA A 117 -4.99 -18.59 -2.62
C ALA A 117 -3.81 -19.40 -2.04
N ARG A 118 -3.05 -18.79 -1.12
CA ARG A 118 -1.92 -19.41 -0.42
C ARG A 118 -2.29 -19.94 0.97
N GLY A 119 -3.54 -19.82 1.40
CA GLY A 119 -3.98 -20.17 2.75
C GLY A 119 -3.33 -19.30 3.84
N PHE A 120 -2.88 -18.09 3.49
CA PHE A 120 -2.36 -17.14 4.47
C PHE A 120 -3.51 -16.26 4.98
N GLU A 121 -3.67 -16.21 6.30
CA GLU A 121 -4.65 -15.36 6.97
C GLU A 121 -3.94 -14.24 7.71
N SER A 122 -4.10 -13.00 7.26
CA SER A 122 -3.57 -11.86 8.00
C SER A 122 -4.36 -11.63 9.28
N VAL A 123 -3.65 -11.38 10.37
CA VAL A 123 -4.22 -11.14 11.69
C VAL A 123 -5.17 -9.93 11.74
N HIS A 124 -4.95 -8.93 10.89
CA HIS A 124 -5.79 -7.73 10.82
C HIS A 124 -6.87 -7.87 9.74
N MET A 125 -6.51 -8.30 8.53
CA MET A 125 -7.45 -8.32 7.40
C MET A 125 -8.61 -9.33 7.54
N THR A 126 -8.53 -10.24 8.52
CA THR A 126 -9.61 -11.18 8.85
C THR A 126 -10.63 -10.62 9.83
N LYS A 127 -10.29 -9.55 10.56
CA LYS A 127 -11.08 -9.04 11.70
C LYS A 127 -11.35 -7.53 11.64
N MET A 128 -10.59 -6.79 10.83
CA MET A 128 -10.66 -5.35 10.71
C MET A 128 -10.95 -4.93 9.27
N SER A 129 -11.72 -3.86 9.15
CA SER A 129 -11.93 -3.07 7.93
C SER A 129 -10.81 -2.05 7.75
N CYS A 130 -10.71 -1.51 6.53
CA CYS A 130 -9.72 -0.47 6.22
C CYS A 130 -9.84 0.74 7.15
N SER A 131 -11.08 1.14 7.49
CA SER A 131 -11.36 2.34 8.29
C SER A 131 -11.11 2.20 9.80
N GLU A 132 -10.84 0.99 10.27
CA GLU A 132 -10.43 0.75 11.67
C GLU A 132 -8.94 1.00 11.87
N CYS A 133 -8.16 1.00 10.78
CA CYS A 133 -6.73 1.35 10.81
C CYS A 133 -6.49 2.75 10.24
N HIS A 134 -7.11 3.06 9.10
CA HIS A 134 -6.99 4.35 8.41
C HIS A 134 -8.04 5.36 8.88
N SER A 135 -7.57 6.47 9.44
CA SER A 135 -8.44 7.48 10.04
C SER A 135 -9.20 8.31 9.00
N GLN A 136 -10.30 8.95 9.42
CA GLN A 136 -11.03 9.90 8.56
C GLN A 136 -10.13 11.06 8.13
N ARG A 137 -9.17 11.46 8.97
CA ARG A 137 -8.19 12.50 8.65
C ARG A 137 -7.30 12.08 7.48
N GLU A 138 -6.81 10.83 7.47
CA GLU A 138 -5.99 10.34 6.36
C GLU A 138 -6.76 10.28 5.03
N VAL A 139 -8.06 9.96 5.10
CA VAL A 139 -8.91 9.85 3.90
C VAL A 139 -9.34 11.23 3.40
N HIS A 140 -9.86 12.08 4.28
CA HIS A 140 -10.39 13.41 3.95
C HIS A 140 -9.32 14.51 3.95
N GLY A 141 -8.09 14.25 4.37
CA GLY A 141 -7.06 15.27 4.55
C GLY A 141 -7.29 16.15 5.78
N ASP A 142 -6.28 16.96 6.08
CA ASP A 142 -6.26 17.88 7.23
C ASP A 142 -6.01 19.34 6.82
N GLY A 143 -6.17 19.66 5.54
CA GLY A 143 -5.85 20.95 4.95
C GLY A 143 -4.42 21.08 4.43
N THR A 144 -3.54 20.11 4.70
CA THR A 144 -2.18 20.08 4.16
C THR A 144 -2.12 19.30 2.84
N CYS A 145 -1.62 19.94 1.79
CA CYS A 145 -1.41 19.29 0.50
C CYS A 145 -0.10 18.48 0.48
N TYR A 146 -0.15 17.23 0.94
CA TYR A 146 1.01 16.33 0.93
C TYR A 146 1.39 15.86 -0.48
N GLU A 147 2.70 15.70 -0.74
CA GLU A 147 3.22 15.18 -2.01
C GLU A 147 3.33 13.65 -2.03
N SER A 148 3.03 12.98 -0.92
CA SER A 148 3.15 11.53 -0.79
C SER A 148 2.42 11.05 0.46
N MET A 149 1.89 9.82 0.44
CA MET A 149 1.37 9.16 1.65
C MET A 149 2.48 8.89 2.70
N ARG A 150 3.75 8.99 2.31
CA ARG A 150 4.90 8.90 3.23
C ARG A 150 5.55 10.26 3.47
N ALA A 151 4.90 11.36 3.13
CA ALA A 151 5.36 12.65 3.62
C ALA A 151 5.16 12.71 5.15
N PRO A 152 6.05 13.35 5.91
CA PRO A 152 5.90 13.50 7.35
C PRO A 152 4.51 14.07 7.72
N GLY A 153 3.81 13.36 8.61
CA GLY A 153 2.46 13.72 9.03
C GLY A 153 1.33 13.26 8.09
N ALA A 154 1.58 12.83 6.85
CA ALA A 154 0.51 12.43 5.93
C ALA A 154 -0.34 11.26 6.45
N LEU A 155 0.26 10.36 7.22
CA LEU A 155 -0.40 9.24 7.90
C LEU A 155 -0.19 9.34 9.41
N ASP A 156 -1.24 9.03 10.16
CA ASP A 156 -1.23 8.86 11.61
C ASP A 156 -1.35 7.39 12.04
N THR A 157 -1.68 6.49 11.11
CA THR A 157 -1.72 5.05 11.29
C THR A 157 -0.37 4.49 11.73
N LYS A 158 -0.33 3.88 12.91
CA LYS A 158 0.87 3.21 13.46
C LYS A 158 0.46 1.99 14.26
N CYS A 159 1.29 0.94 14.23
CA CYS A 159 1.06 -0.27 15.03
C CYS A 159 0.92 0.05 16.52
N THR A 160 1.74 1.00 17.00
CA THR A 160 1.77 1.45 18.40
C THR A 160 0.55 2.27 18.81
N ASN A 161 -0.40 2.57 17.92
CA ASN A 161 -1.67 3.17 18.33
C ASN A 161 -2.58 2.13 19.02
N CYS A 162 -2.41 0.84 18.71
CA CYS A 162 -3.18 -0.26 19.30
C CYS A 162 -2.32 -1.22 20.12
N HIS A 163 -1.06 -1.44 19.72
CA HIS A 163 -0.09 -2.28 20.42
C HIS A 163 0.72 -1.44 21.41
N THR A 164 0.10 -1.05 22.52
CA THR A 164 0.73 -0.27 23.59
C THR A 164 1.03 -1.15 24.79
N GLN A 165 1.97 -0.77 25.66
CA GLN A 165 2.21 -1.49 26.92
C GLN A 165 1.09 -1.27 27.97
N ASP A 166 0.21 -0.29 27.74
CA ASP A 166 -0.83 0.13 28.67
C ASP A 166 -2.24 -0.39 28.30
N GLY A 167 -2.34 -1.56 27.64
CA GLY A 167 -3.62 -2.21 27.37
C GLY A 167 -4.43 -1.57 26.25
N GLY A 168 -3.79 -1.32 25.10
CA GLY A 168 -4.47 -0.83 23.89
C GLY A 168 -5.43 -1.88 23.28
N GLU A 169 -6.06 -1.54 22.15
CA GLU A 169 -7.01 -2.44 21.49
C GLU A 169 -6.36 -3.71 20.91
N GLY A 170 -5.03 -3.71 20.74
CA GLY A 170 -4.24 -4.87 20.31
C GLY A 170 -3.43 -5.49 21.46
N PRO A 171 -2.88 -6.70 21.26
CA PRO A 171 -1.97 -7.30 22.24
C PRO A 171 -0.73 -6.43 22.44
N ASP A 172 -0.27 -6.33 23.68
CA ASP A 172 0.93 -5.56 24.02
C ASP A 172 2.16 -6.03 23.22
N VAL A 173 3.05 -5.10 22.89
CA VAL A 173 4.35 -5.44 22.29
C VAL A 173 5.14 -6.27 23.31
N PRO A 174 5.44 -7.55 23.02
CA PRO A 174 6.10 -8.41 24.00
C PRO A 174 7.53 -7.96 24.23
N ASP A 175 8.01 -8.10 25.46
CA ASP A 175 9.37 -7.75 25.88
C ASP A 175 10.44 -8.79 25.41
N SER A 176 10.36 -9.17 24.13
CA SER A 176 11.21 -10.17 23.51
C SER A 176 12.61 -9.62 23.26
N LYS A 177 13.59 -10.53 23.14
CA LYS A 177 14.98 -10.18 22.80
C LYS A 177 15.05 -9.36 21.50
N SER A 178 14.23 -9.71 20.50
CA SER A 178 14.19 -8.98 19.23
C SER A 178 13.70 -7.54 19.41
N HIS A 179 12.61 -7.31 20.16
CA HIS A 179 12.11 -5.95 20.42
C HIS A 179 13.14 -5.11 21.18
N LYS A 180 13.87 -5.67 22.14
CA LYS A 180 14.93 -4.98 22.90
C LYS A 180 16.11 -4.54 22.03
N ILE A 181 16.56 -5.40 21.12
CA ILE A 181 17.77 -5.14 20.31
C ILE A 181 17.48 -4.20 19.13
N HIS A 182 16.24 -4.23 18.63
CA HIS A 182 15.84 -3.57 17.39
C HIS A 182 14.91 -2.36 17.52
N THR A 183 14.44 -2.01 18.73
CA THR A 183 13.37 -1.01 19.01
C THR A 183 13.34 0.19 18.07
N GLU A 184 14.45 0.92 17.95
CA GLU A 184 14.52 2.16 17.16
C GLU A 184 15.17 2.00 15.79
N LYS A 185 15.54 0.77 15.42
CA LYS A 185 16.26 0.47 14.16
C LYS A 185 15.34 -0.10 13.09
N LEU A 186 14.34 -0.86 13.51
CA LEU A 186 13.38 -1.52 12.62
C LEU A 186 11.99 -0.94 12.87
N ASP A 187 11.26 -0.69 11.80
CA ASP A 187 9.82 -0.54 11.85
C ASP A 187 9.16 -1.91 12.07
N CYS A 188 8.00 -1.95 12.74
CA CYS A 188 7.27 -3.19 13.02
C CYS A 188 7.07 -4.04 11.76
N THR A 189 6.88 -3.40 10.60
CA THR A 189 6.63 -4.07 9.33
C THR A 189 7.83 -4.83 8.78
N ALA A 190 9.06 -4.48 9.17
CA ALA A 190 10.25 -5.23 8.78
C ALA A 190 10.22 -6.69 9.29
N CYS A 191 9.58 -6.90 10.44
CA CYS A 191 9.44 -8.21 11.06
C CYS A 191 8.05 -8.81 10.86
N HIS A 192 6.98 -8.02 10.89
CA HIS A 192 5.60 -8.53 10.92
C HIS A 192 4.92 -8.60 9.55
N VAL A 193 5.50 -8.04 8.49
CA VAL A 193 4.99 -8.28 7.13
C VAL A 193 5.53 -9.61 6.60
N SER A 194 4.60 -10.50 6.24
CA SER A 194 4.90 -11.85 5.77
C SER A 194 5.66 -11.86 4.44
N ASN A 195 5.34 -10.94 3.53
CA ASN A 195 5.94 -10.88 2.20
C ASN A 195 5.66 -9.54 1.50
N THR A 196 6.49 -9.23 0.53
CA THR A 196 6.29 -8.16 -0.43
C THR A 196 5.34 -8.65 -1.51
N MET A 197 4.32 -7.86 -1.87
CA MET A 197 3.61 -8.07 -3.13
C MET A 197 4.14 -7.11 -4.19
N THR A 198 4.50 -7.61 -5.37
CA THR A 198 4.95 -6.79 -6.51
C THR A 198 4.24 -7.19 -7.80
N CYS A 199 3.88 -6.19 -8.60
CA CYS A 199 3.56 -6.38 -10.01
C CYS A 199 4.88 -6.27 -10.79
N TYR A 200 5.26 -7.36 -11.45
CA TYR A 200 6.57 -7.50 -12.06
C TYR A 200 6.49 -7.43 -13.59
N ASN A 201 7.40 -6.64 -14.15
CA ASN A 201 7.71 -6.51 -15.57
C ASN A 201 6.49 -6.02 -16.37
N CYS A 202 5.95 -4.88 -15.97
CA CYS A 202 4.83 -4.24 -16.65
C CYS A 202 5.30 -3.44 -17.87
N HIS A 203 4.87 -3.87 -19.05
CA HIS A 203 5.09 -3.24 -20.34
C HIS A 203 4.06 -2.15 -20.60
N PHE A 204 4.48 -0.88 -20.53
CA PHE A 204 3.54 0.22 -20.77
C PHE A 204 3.17 0.38 -22.23
N GLY A 205 4.05 0.02 -23.17
CA GLY A 205 3.69 -0.06 -24.60
C GLY A 205 2.50 -1.00 -24.83
N VAL A 206 2.57 -2.21 -24.28
CA VAL A 206 1.48 -3.19 -24.36
C VAL A 206 0.22 -2.69 -23.66
N LEU A 207 0.34 -2.05 -22.49
CA LEU A 207 -0.82 -1.48 -21.80
C LEU A 207 -1.49 -0.37 -22.64
N LYS A 208 -0.70 0.49 -23.29
CA LYS A 208 -1.18 1.57 -24.15
C LYS A 208 -1.88 1.03 -25.39
N GLU A 209 -1.33 0.01 -26.03
CA GLU A 209 -1.89 -0.61 -27.25
C GLU A 209 -3.16 -1.43 -26.98
N THR A 210 -3.17 -2.22 -25.90
CA THR A 210 -4.26 -3.17 -25.61
C THR A 210 -5.32 -2.63 -24.67
N GLY A 211 -4.99 -1.62 -23.86
CA GLY A 211 -5.82 -1.14 -22.75
C GLY A 211 -5.95 -2.14 -21.59
N LYS A 212 -5.29 -3.31 -21.65
CA LYS A 212 -5.51 -4.42 -20.71
C LYS A 212 -4.30 -4.66 -19.81
N LYS A 213 -4.48 -4.35 -18.52
CA LYS A 213 -3.46 -4.62 -17.49
C LYS A 213 -3.03 -6.09 -17.43
N SER A 214 -3.96 -7.04 -17.58
CA SER A 214 -3.65 -8.48 -17.54
C SER A 214 -2.72 -8.95 -18.65
N GLU A 215 -2.65 -8.21 -19.76
CA GLU A 215 -1.78 -8.55 -20.89
C GLU A 215 -0.43 -7.84 -20.81
N SER A 216 -0.29 -6.87 -19.91
CA SER A 216 0.85 -5.95 -19.84
C SER A 216 1.88 -6.30 -18.76
N PHE A 217 1.58 -7.12 -17.75
CA PHE A 217 2.58 -7.56 -16.77
C PHE A 217 2.91 -9.05 -16.92
N ALA A 218 4.16 -9.42 -16.63
CA ALA A 218 4.60 -10.80 -16.75
C ALA A 218 4.21 -11.67 -15.55
N ALA A 219 4.28 -11.10 -14.34
CA ALA A 219 3.95 -11.84 -13.12
C ALA A 219 3.50 -10.92 -11.98
N LYS A 220 2.82 -11.53 -10.99
CA LYS A 220 2.71 -10.99 -9.64
C LYS A 220 3.56 -11.86 -8.73
N ALA A 221 4.48 -11.26 -7.99
CA ALA A 221 5.32 -11.99 -7.05
C ALA A 221 4.90 -11.72 -5.61
N LYS A 222 5.06 -12.74 -4.76
CA LYS A 222 4.75 -12.65 -3.33
C LYS A 222 5.63 -13.56 -2.47
N ASP A 223 6.81 -13.90 -2.98
CA ASP A 223 7.62 -15.02 -2.47
C ASP A 223 8.72 -14.58 -1.50
N PHE A 224 9.12 -13.31 -1.56
CA PHE A 224 10.15 -12.72 -0.72
C PHE A 224 9.61 -11.53 0.07
N LEU A 225 10.39 -11.05 1.03
CA LEU A 225 10.22 -9.74 1.65
C LEU A 225 11.41 -8.86 1.26
N LEU A 226 11.13 -7.79 0.53
CA LEU A 226 12.09 -6.72 0.32
C LEU A 226 12.12 -5.86 1.58
N LEU A 227 13.33 -5.58 2.08
CA LEU A 227 13.55 -4.58 3.10
C LEU A 227 14.14 -3.34 2.47
N VAL A 228 13.64 -2.17 2.87
CA VAL A 228 14.15 -0.86 2.48
C VAL A 228 14.35 -0.02 3.74
N LYS A 229 15.12 1.05 3.65
CA LYS A 229 15.11 2.07 4.70
C LYS A 229 14.13 3.18 4.36
N TYR A 230 13.56 3.78 5.39
CA TYR A 230 12.68 4.92 5.33
C TYR A 230 12.64 5.57 6.71
N ASP A 231 12.81 6.89 6.76
CA ASP A 231 12.77 7.66 8.01
C ASP A 231 13.72 7.10 9.08
N GLY A 232 14.95 6.76 8.67
CA GLY A 232 16.00 6.23 9.55
C GLY A 232 15.80 4.79 10.03
N LYS A 233 14.69 4.12 9.69
CA LYS A 233 14.39 2.74 10.09
C LYS A 233 14.36 1.80 8.88
N VAL A 234 14.68 0.53 9.11
CA VAL A 234 14.41 -0.53 8.13
C VAL A 234 12.94 -0.91 8.21
N THR A 235 12.27 -0.99 7.07
CA THR A 235 10.83 -1.28 6.93
C THR A 235 10.59 -2.29 5.81
N SER A 236 9.39 -2.86 5.75
CA SER A 236 8.99 -3.61 4.55
C SER A 236 8.89 -2.68 3.34
N GLY A 237 9.37 -3.18 2.20
CA GLY A 237 9.32 -2.49 0.93
C GLY A 237 8.62 -3.30 -0.14
N THR A 238 8.50 -2.66 -1.30
CA THR A 238 8.15 -3.33 -2.53
C THR A 238 8.96 -2.76 -3.68
N LEU A 239 8.90 -3.46 -4.81
CA LEU A 239 9.40 -2.94 -6.06
C LEU A 239 8.33 -3.02 -7.14
N GLN A 240 8.56 -2.32 -8.24
CA GLN A 240 7.91 -2.59 -9.51
C GLN A 240 8.97 -2.51 -10.60
N THR A 241 9.01 -3.52 -11.46
CA THR A 241 9.81 -3.47 -12.68
C THR A 241 8.88 -3.13 -13.85
N LEU A 242 9.30 -2.16 -14.66
CA LEU A 242 8.56 -1.66 -15.80
C LEU A 242 9.46 -1.73 -17.03
N VAL A 243 8.83 -1.89 -18.20
CA VAL A 243 9.53 -1.86 -19.49
C VAL A 243 8.90 -0.78 -20.35
N GLY A 244 9.73 0.20 -20.72
CA GLY A 244 9.38 1.31 -21.59
C GLY A 244 9.55 0.99 -23.08
N PRO A 245 9.44 2.01 -23.95
CA PRO A 245 9.79 1.90 -25.36
C PRO A 245 11.18 1.30 -25.57
N ASP A 246 11.38 0.61 -26.70
CA ASP A 246 12.66 -0.02 -27.07
C ASP A 246 13.24 -0.95 -26.00
N ASN A 247 12.36 -1.62 -25.24
CA ASN A 247 12.73 -2.50 -24.14
C ASN A 247 13.56 -1.81 -23.03
N TYR A 248 13.37 -0.49 -22.82
CA TYR A 248 14.07 0.24 -21.77
C TYR A 248 13.65 -0.24 -20.37
N PRO A 249 14.58 -0.75 -19.55
CA PRO A 249 14.27 -1.27 -18.21
C PRO A 249 14.15 -0.16 -17.16
N PHE A 250 13.15 -0.28 -16.29
CA PHE A 250 12.96 0.59 -15.15
C PHE A 250 12.64 -0.23 -13.89
N VAL A 251 13.16 0.20 -12.76
CA VAL A 251 12.83 -0.38 -11.45
C VAL A 251 12.59 0.74 -10.46
N THR A 252 11.45 0.71 -9.76
CA THR A 252 11.23 1.55 -8.58
C THR A 252 11.18 0.70 -7.33
N TYR A 253 11.75 1.22 -6.24
CA TYR A 253 11.66 0.65 -4.90
C TYR A 253 10.99 1.66 -3.98
N VAL A 254 10.03 1.21 -3.18
CA VAL A 254 9.28 2.08 -2.27
C VAL A 254 9.01 1.37 -0.93
N PRO A 255 8.92 2.10 0.20
CA PRO A 255 8.41 1.55 1.45
C PRO A 255 6.94 1.15 1.28
N TYR A 256 6.56 -0.04 1.72
CA TYR A 256 5.23 -0.57 1.43
C TYR A 256 4.72 -1.49 2.52
N LEU A 257 3.49 -1.25 2.96
CA LEU A 257 2.75 -2.15 3.82
C LEU A 257 1.90 -3.07 2.95
N THR A 258 2.27 -4.35 2.87
CA THR A 258 1.51 -5.33 2.08
C THR A 258 0.19 -5.72 2.74
N HIS A 259 -0.07 -5.33 3.98
CA HIS A 259 -1.21 -5.77 4.82
C HIS A 259 -1.28 -7.28 5.08
N SER A 260 -0.36 -8.07 4.55
CA SER A 260 -0.15 -9.48 4.92
C SER A 260 0.63 -9.58 6.23
N ILE A 261 -0.04 -9.32 7.35
CA ILE A 261 0.57 -9.23 8.69
C ILE A 261 0.49 -10.57 9.43
N MET A 262 1.62 -11.00 10.02
CA MET A 262 1.75 -12.19 10.87
C MET A 262 1.98 -11.82 12.35
N ALA A 263 1.47 -12.64 13.27
CA ALA A 263 1.49 -12.35 14.71
C ALA A 263 2.91 -12.47 15.30
N GLU A 264 3.60 -13.55 14.95
CA GLU A 264 4.86 -13.98 15.54
C GLU A 264 6.06 -13.12 15.10
N GLY A 265 5.96 -12.49 13.93
CA GLY A 265 7.09 -11.83 13.29
C GLY A 265 8.19 -12.81 12.84
N ARG A 266 9.23 -12.29 12.20
CA ARG A 266 10.35 -13.12 11.72
C ARG A 266 11.29 -13.55 12.82
N THR A 267 11.85 -14.75 12.69
CA THR A 267 12.98 -15.20 13.52
C THR A 267 14.29 -14.57 13.05
N CYS A 268 15.33 -14.64 13.89
CA CYS A 268 16.64 -14.10 13.57
C CYS A 268 17.22 -14.70 12.28
N GLU A 269 17.13 -16.02 12.11
CA GLU A 269 17.68 -16.79 10.99
C GLU A 269 16.99 -16.46 9.65
N GLN A 270 15.74 -15.98 9.70
CA GLN A 270 15.02 -15.56 8.50
C GLN A 270 15.52 -14.22 7.94
N CYS A 271 16.28 -13.45 8.74
CA CYS A 271 16.80 -12.14 8.37
C CYS A 271 18.33 -12.07 8.37
N HIS A 272 19.00 -12.81 9.25
CA HIS A 272 20.44 -12.73 9.47
C HIS A 272 21.20 -13.84 8.78
N ALA A 273 22.32 -13.49 8.14
CA ALA A 273 23.19 -14.41 7.40
C ALA A 273 22.45 -15.30 6.38
N THR A 274 21.37 -14.78 5.78
CA THR A 274 20.66 -15.46 4.69
C THR A 274 21.52 -15.47 3.42
N GLU A 275 21.16 -16.26 2.42
CA GLU A 275 21.84 -16.28 1.12
C GLU A 275 21.95 -14.88 0.51
N ALA A 276 20.83 -14.15 0.47
CA ALA A 276 20.79 -12.79 -0.08
C ALA A 276 21.68 -11.83 0.71
N VAL A 277 21.54 -11.80 2.04
CA VAL A 277 22.34 -10.94 2.91
C VAL A 277 23.83 -11.25 2.78
N SER A 278 24.20 -12.53 2.72
CA SER A 278 25.58 -12.98 2.59
C SER A 278 26.21 -12.54 1.27
N ALA A 279 25.49 -12.71 0.16
CA ALA A 279 25.96 -12.27 -1.15
C ALA A 279 26.13 -10.74 -1.20
N LEU A 280 25.09 -10.00 -0.79
CA LEU A 280 25.09 -8.54 -0.82
C LEU A 280 26.15 -7.94 0.11
N ALA A 281 26.38 -8.51 1.29
CA ALA A 281 27.42 -8.06 2.23
C ALA A 281 28.85 -8.24 1.69
N LYS A 282 29.06 -9.18 0.76
CA LYS A 282 30.33 -9.38 0.06
C LYS A 282 30.48 -8.49 -1.18
N GLY A 283 29.46 -7.71 -1.53
CA GLY A 283 29.44 -6.94 -2.78
C GLY A 283 29.11 -7.79 -4.01
N GLU A 284 28.58 -9.00 -3.84
CA GLU A 284 28.23 -9.90 -4.93
C GLU A 284 26.84 -9.55 -5.48
N LYS A 285 26.66 -9.75 -6.80
CA LYS A 285 25.35 -9.66 -7.43
C LYS A 285 24.43 -10.75 -6.89
N TYR A 286 23.20 -10.40 -6.55
CA TYR A 286 22.16 -11.33 -6.14
C TYR A 286 21.00 -11.26 -7.11
N ALA A 287 20.63 -12.40 -7.71
CA ALA A 287 19.49 -12.53 -8.61
C ALA A 287 18.28 -13.11 -7.87
N PRO A 288 17.25 -12.29 -7.52
CA PRO A 288 16.07 -12.79 -6.82
C PRO A 288 15.12 -13.54 -7.73
N GLY A 289 15.05 -13.15 -9.01
CA GLY A 289 14.19 -13.74 -10.02
C GLY A 289 14.94 -14.77 -10.86
N ILE A 290 14.30 -15.89 -11.15
CA ILE A 290 14.81 -16.97 -12.00
C ILE A 290 13.80 -17.23 -13.10
N VAL A 291 14.27 -17.24 -14.35
CA VAL A 291 13.48 -17.61 -15.53
C VAL A 291 13.91 -19.00 -15.98
N GLN A 292 13.00 -19.97 -15.89
CA GLN A 292 13.21 -21.35 -16.34
C GLN A 292 12.00 -21.76 -17.18
N ASP A 293 12.23 -22.35 -18.35
CA ASP A 293 11.18 -22.81 -19.28
C ASP A 293 10.12 -21.73 -19.60
N GLY A 294 10.55 -20.48 -19.73
CA GLY A 294 9.65 -19.33 -19.99
C GLY A 294 8.80 -18.91 -18.78
N LYS A 295 9.01 -19.51 -17.61
CA LYS A 295 8.32 -19.18 -16.36
C LYS A 295 9.24 -18.41 -15.43
N LEU A 296 8.76 -17.26 -14.97
CA LEU A 296 9.40 -16.47 -13.93
C LEU A 296 9.01 -16.98 -12.55
N SER A 297 10.01 -17.17 -11.69
CA SER A 297 9.87 -17.51 -10.27
C SER A 297 10.81 -16.65 -9.44
N PHE A 298 10.55 -16.56 -8.14
CA PHE A 298 11.36 -15.76 -7.23
C PHE A 298 11.85 -16.59 -6.05
N LYS A 299 13.10 -16.35 -5.65
CA LYS A 299 13.66 -16.91 -4.42
C LYS A 299 12.87 -16.39 -3.22
N LYS A 300 12.75 -17.24 -2.19
CA LYS A 300 12.10 -16.89 -0.93
C LYS A 300 13.09 -16.27 0.05
N GLY A 301 12.54 -15.54 1.03
CA GLY A 301 13.31 -14.98 2.14
C GLY A 301 13.41 -13.46 2.10
N VAL A 302 14.26 -12.92 2.97
CA VAL A 302 14.49 -11.48 3.11
C VAL A 302 15.56 -11.00 2.14
N ILE A 303 15.29 -9.90 1.45
CA ILE A 303 16.19 -9.25 0.50
C ILE A 303 16.38 -7.79 0.93
N PRO A 304 17.54 -7.41 1.47
CA PRO A 304 17.89 -6.01 1.67
C PRO A 304 18.02 -5.26 0.34
N LEU A 305 17.49 -4.05 0.27
CA LEU A 305 17.62 -3.20 -0.91
C LEU A 305 19.05 -2.71 -1.09
N VAL A 306 19.70 -3.19 -2.15
CA VAL A 306 20.98 -2.69 -2.65
C VAL A 306 20.89 -2.62 -4.17
N PRO A 307 20.38 -1.52 -4.76
CA PRO A 307 19.96 -1.49 -6.16
C PRO A 307 21.06 -1.95 -7.14
N ASP A 308 22.29 -1.50 -6.91
CA ASP A 308 23.43 -1.85 -7.76
C ASP A 308 23.85 -3.32 -7.66
N LEU A 309 23.40 -4.06 -6.65
CA LEU A 309 23.72 -5.48 -6.49
C LEU A 309 22.54 -6.42 -6.78
N LEU A 310 21.33 -5.90 -6.92
CA LEU A 310 20.15 -6.70 -7.23
C LEU A 310 19.96 -6.84 -8.73
N ASP A 311 20.00 -8.08 -9.22
CA ASP A 311 19.84 -8.40 -10.64
C ASP A 311 18.45 -8.96 -10.92
N TRP A 312 17.61 -8.15 -11.56
CA TRP A 312 16.22 -8.47 -11.85
C TRP A 312 16.07 -8.90 -13.32
N PRO A 313 15.59 -10.12 -13.62
CA PRO A 313 15.42 -10.56 -15.00
C PRO A 313 14.31 -9.77 -15.71
N PHE A 314 14.62 -9.16 -16.85
CA PHE A 314 13.63 -8.51 -17.69
C PHE A 314 13.13 -9.45 -18.79
N LEU A 315 11.83 -9.37 -19.05
CA LEU A 315 11.10 -10.21 -20.01
C LEU A 315 10.45 -9.34 -21.07
N GLU A 316 10.41 -9.81 -22.30
CA GLU A 316 9.65 -9.22 -23.41
C GLU A 316 8.64 -10.23 -23.95
N LYS A 317 7.59 -9.74 -24.60
CA LYS A 317 6.53 -10.58 -25.15
C LYS A 317 6.82 -10.87 -26.62
N LYS A 318 7.23 -12.10 -26.94
CA LYS A 318 7.48 -12.56 -28.32
C LYS A 318 6.52 -13.69 -28.68
N LYS A 319 5.75 -13.51 -29.76
CA LYS A 319 4.75 -14.50 -30.25
C LYS A 319 3.79 -14.99 -29.15
N GLY A 320 3.41 -14.11 -28.22
CA GLY A 320 2.51 -14.42 -27.11
C GLY A 320 3.17 -15.04 -25.87
N ALA A 321 4.47 -15.37 -25.91
CA ALA A 321 5.22 -15.90 -24.78
C ALA A 321 6.14 -14.84 -24.15
N TRP A 322 6.33 -14.91 -22.84
CA TRP A 322 7.33 -14.11 -22.13
C TRP A 322 8.70 -14.77 -22.27
N VAL A 323 9.67 -14.02 -22.80
CA VAL A 323 11.03 -14.49 -22.98
C VAL A 323 12.03 -13.51 -22.36
N PRO A 324 13.10 -13.99 -21.72
CA PRO A 324 14.09 -13.11 -21.14
C PRO A 324 14.83 -12.34 -22.24
N PHE A 325 15.15 -11.09 -21.96
CA PHE A 325 16.05 -10.29 -22.78
C PHE A 325 17.11 -9.64 -21.90
N THR A 326 18.27 -9.37 -22.48
CA THR A 326 19.29 -8.53 -21.85
C THR A 326 19.05 -7.10 -22.31
N PRO A 327 18.71 -6.17 -21.40
CA PRO A 327 18.53 -4.79 -21.79
C PRO A 327 19.83 -4.18 -22.32
N ILE A 328 19.70 -3.36 -23.36
CA ILE A 328 20.84 -2.60 -23.92
C ILE A 328 21.31 -1.54 -22.91
N ASN A 329 20.35 -0.92 -22.22
CA ASN A 329 20.60 0.11 -21.22
C ASN A 329 20.57 -0.46 -19.81
N LYS A 330 21.37 0.11 -18.90
CA LYS A 330 21.20 -0.17 -17.46
C LYS A 330 19.79 0.25 -17.02
N PRO A 331 19.13 -0.50 -16.12
CA PRO A 331 17.87 -0.09 -15.53
C PRO A 331 17.96 1.31 -14.93
N MET A 332 17.02 2.18 -15.31
CA MET A 332 16.77 3.38 -14.53
C MET A 332 16.16 2.95 -13.20
N VAL A 333 16.81 3.33 -12.11
CA VAL A 333 16.39 3.01 -10.75
C VAL A 333 15.80 4.25 -10.11
N GLN A 334 14.59 4.10 -9.58
CA GLN A 334 13.95 5.10 -8.74
C GLN A 334 13.88 4.61 -7.30
N LEU A 335 14.34 5.45 -6.37
CA LEU A 335 14.09 5.30 -4.94
C LEU A 335 12.88 6.16 -4.58
N GLY A 336 11.70 5.62 -4.85
CA GLY A 336 10.46 6.36 -4.72
C GLY A 336 10.01 6.42 -3.26
N VAL A 337 9.18 7.41 -2.95
CA VAL A 337 8.49 7.49 -1.66
C VAL A 337 9.49 7.53 -0.50
N TYR A 338 10.60 8.23 -0.71
CA TYR A 338 11.71 8.38 0.25
C TYR A 338 12.39 7.07 0.66
N ALA A 339 12.37 6.05 -0.22
CA ALA A 339 13.13 4.83 0.01
C ALA A 339 14.63 5.11 0.06
N GLU A 340 15.32 4.38 0.93
CA GLU A 340 16.78 4.40 1.02
C GLU A 340 17.33 2.97 0.93
N PRO A 341 18.50 2.78 0.29
CA PRO A 341 19.17 1.49 0.22
C PRO A 341 20.00 1.22 1.48
N PHE A 342 20.32 -0.04 1.72
CA PHE A 342 21.26 -0.45 2.75
C PHE A 342 22.69 -0.06 2.38
N ASN A 343 23.48 0.34 3.38
CA ASN A 343 24.92 0.52 3.23
C ASN A 343 25.70 -0.75 3.61
N THR A 344 26.99 -0.76 3.29
CA THR A 344 27.87 -1.91 3.53
C THR A 344 27.95 -2.33 5.00
N ASP A 345 27.93 -1.38 5.94
CA ASP A 345 28.06 -1.70 7.36
C ASP A 345 26.77 -2.26 7.96
N GLU A 346 25.61 -1.81 7.47
CA GLU A 346 24.31 -2.40 7.78
C GLU A 346 24.24 -3.84 7.28
N LEU A 347 24.70 -4.10 6.05
CA LEU A 347 24.75 -5.45 5.48
C LEU A 347 25.70 -6.37 6.27
N LYS A 348 26.88 -5.88 6.69
CA LYS A 348 27.80 -6.64 7.55
C LYS A 348 27.15 -7.03 8.88
N LYS A 349 26.41 -6.11 9.51
CA LYS A 349 25.66 -6.39 10.75
C LYS A 349 24.59 -7.45 10.51
N MET A 350 23.83 -7.34 9.43
CA MET A 350 22.84 -8.36 9.05
C MET A 350 23.49 -9.71 8.73
N ASN A 351 24.70 -9.72 8.15
CA ASN A 351 25.41 -10.95 7.80
C ASN A 351 26.05 -11.68 9.00
N THR A 352 25.87 -11.17 10.22
CA THR A 352 26.26 -11.90 11.42
C THR A 352 25.23 -12.98 11.71
N LYS A 353 25.64 -14.25 11.74
CA LYS A 353 24.76 -15.37 12.09
C LYS A 353 24.19 -15.15 13.49
N GLN A 354 22.86 -15.21 13.59
CA GLN A 354 22.13 -15.12 14.84
C GLN A 354 21.26 -16.36 14.98
N THR A 355 21.15 -16.89 16.19
CA THR A 355 20.20 -17.95 16.52
C THR A 355 19.24 -17.46 17.56
N TYR A 356 17.94 -17.57 17.28
CA TYR A 356 16.91 -17.30 18.26
C TYR A 356 16.69 -18.57 19.09
N THR A 357 17.09 -18.54 20.36
CA THR A 357 16.65 -19.53 21.34
C THR A 357 15.52 -18.87 22.14
N PRO A 358 14.29 -19.42 22.08
CA PRO A 358 13.10 -18.84 22.72
C PRO A 358 13.26 -18.56 24.21
#